data_AF-A0A1B6MSK0-F1
#
_entry.id   AF-A0A1B6MSK0-F1
#
_cell.length_a   1.000
_cell.length_b   1.000
_cell.length_c   1.000
_cell.angle_alpha   90.00
_cell.angle_beta   90.00
_cell.angle_gamma   90.00
#
_symmetry.space_group_name_H-M   'P 1'
#
loop_
_entity.id
_entity.type
_entity.pdbx_description
1 polymer ?
#
loop_
_entity_poly.entity_id
_entity_poly.type
_entity_poly.pdbx_seq_one_letter_code
_entity_poly.pdbx_strand_id
1 'polypeptide(L)'
;QFHVNQEDVLYLSTGLSFEALRETFRMNNYTLGKIVEDTADAIWNQLASIHLPVPNQERFVEISAEFKDMWNFPNCVGCIDGKHVRIKAPRKNGTMFYNYKHF
;
A
#
# COMPACT_ATOMS: atom_id res chain seq x y z
N GLN A 1 23.67 3.35 -14.37
CA GLN A 1 23.63 2.35 -13.29
C GLN A 1 22.67 2.87 -12.24
N PHE A 2 21.58 2.16 -11.96
CA PHE A 2 20.69 2.49 -10.84
C PHE A 2 21.43 2.16 -9.54
N HIS A 3 21.78 3.18 -8.76
CA HIS A 3 22.32 2.97 -7.42
C HIS A 3 21.12 2.75 -6.50
N VAL A 4 20.97 1.55 -5.96
CA VAL A 4 19.89 1.25 -5.03
C VAL A 4 20.27 1.86 -3.68
N ASN A 5 19.56 2.92 -3.31
CA ASN A 5 19.69 3.59 -2.03
C ASN A 5 19.10 2.72 -0.91
N GLN A 6 19.87 2.50 0.15
CA GLN A 6 19.45 1.63 1.26
C GLN A 6 18.26 2.20 2.02
N GLU A 7 18.05 3.52 1.97
CA GLU A 7 16.93 4.22 2.60
C GLU A 7 15.59 3.79 2.03
N ASP A 8 15.51 3.64 0.71
CA ASP A 8 14.27 3.30 0.00
C ASP A 8 13.88 1.85 0.21
N VAL A 9 14.87 0.96 0.14
CA VAL A 9 14.65 -0.47 0.40
C VAL A 9 14.07 -0.62 1.80
N LEU A 10 14.60 0.11 2.78
CA LEU A 10 14.10 0.02 4.15
C LEU A 10 12.69 0.62 4.27
N TYR A 11 12.43 1.80 3.73
CA TYR A 11 11.09 2.41 3.77
C TYR A 11 10.03 1.54 3.09
N LEU A 12 10.27 1.15 1.83
CA LEU A 12 9.29 0.46 0.99
C LEU A 12 9.07 -1.00 1.40
N SER A 13 10.08 -1.67 1.97
CA SER A 13 9.94 -3.07 2.42
C SER A 13 9.41 -3.22 3.85
N THR A 14 9.71 -2.29 4.75
CA THR A 14 9.37 -2.42 6.18
C THR A 14 8.26 -1.50 6.65
N GLY A 15 7.97 -0.42 5.90
CA GLY A 15 6.97 0.58 6.29
C GLY A 15 7.40 1.43 7.50
N LEU A 16 8.70 1.55 7.77
CA LEU A 16 9.21 2.44 8.83
C LEU A 16 8.81 3.89 8.59
N SER A 17 8.66 4.66 9.68
CA SER A 17 8.39 6.09 9.58
C SER A 17 9.62 6.86 9.11
N PHE A 18 9.42 8.02 8.49
CA PHE A 18 10.52 8.94 8.14
C PHE A 18 11.38 9.33 9.34
N GLU A 19 10.79 9.38 10.55
CA GLU A 19 11.54 9.65 11.78
C GLU A 19 12.53 8.51 12.10
N ALA A 20 12.11 7.25 11.98
CA ALA A 20 12.98 6.10 12.19
C ALA A 20 14.10 6.04 11.14
N LEU A 21 13.78 6.38 9.89
CA LEU A 21 14.76 6.45 8.80
C LEU A 21 15.76 7.59 9.00
N ARG A 22 15.31 8.76 9.44
CA ARG A 22 16.18 9.89 9.79
C ARG A 22 17.19 9.51 10.85
N GLU A 23 16.77 8.82 11.90
CA GLU A 23 17.68 8.37 12.96
C GLU A 23 18.67 7.32 12.45
N THR A 24 18.24 6.43 11.56
CA THR A 24 19.07 5.36 10.99
C THR A 24 20.13 5.91 10.04
N PHE A 25 19.72 6.74 9.09
CA PHE A 25 20.57 7.25 8.01
C PHE A 25 21.15 8.64 8.27
N ARG A 26 20.80 9.25 9.42
CA ARG A 26 21.26 10.59 9.84
C ARG A 26 20.99 11.66 8.78
N MET A 27 19.87 11.53 8.08
CA MET A 27 19.51 12.36 6.93
C MET A 27 18.14 12.99 7.14
N ASN A 28 17.99 14.28 6.83
CA ASN A 28 16.75 14.99 7.09
C ASN A 28 15.55 14.41 6.28
N ASN A 29 14.34 14.63 6.79
CA ASN A 29 13.10 14.10 6.19
C ASN A 29 12.85 14.60 4.76
N TYR A 30 13.36 15.78 4.38
CA TYR A 30 13.18 16.31 3.03
C TYR A 30 14.00 15.49 2.02
N THR A 31 15.28 15.26 2.31
CA THR A 31 16.16 14.46 1.45
C THR A 31 15.68 13.02 1.39
N LEU A 32 15.29 12.43 2.53
CA LEU A 32 14.68 11.09 2.56
C LEU A 32 13.41 11.00 1.72
N GLY A 33 12.54 12.02 1.82
CA GLY A 33 11.32 12.09 1.03
C GLY A 33 11.59 12.10 -0.48
N LYS A 34 12.62 12.86 -0.90
CA LYS A 34 13.03 12.91 -2.31
C LYS A 34 13.57 11.57 -2.81
N ILE A 35 14.40 10.90 -2.01
CA ILE A 35 14.95 9.59 -2.38
C ILE A 35 13.82 8.55 -2.53
N VAL A 36 12.87 8.53 -1.58
CA VAL A 36 11.69 7.65 -1.64
C VAL A 36 10.81 7.93 -2.85
N GLU A 37 10.57 9.21 -3.16
CA GLU A 37 9.79 9.64 -4.33
C GLU A 37 10.44 9.18 -5.63
N ASP A 38 11.73 9.47 -5.83
CA ASP A 38 12.48 9.11 -7.04
C ASP A 38 12.50 7.59 -7.26
N THR A 39 12.66 6.81 -6.19
CA THR A 39 12.64 5.34 -6.27
C THR A 39 11.25 4.79 -6.52
N ALA A 40 10.20 5.34 -5.90
CA ALA A 40 8.82 4.95 -6.18
C ALA A 40 8.45 5.21 -7.64
N ASP A 41 8.86 6.35 -8.19
CA ASP A 41 8.67 6.70 -9.61
C ASP A 41 9.43 5.74 -10.52
N ALA A 42 10.68 5.40 -10.19
CA ALA A 42 11.45 4.43 -10.97
C ALA A 42 10.77 3.05 -10.97
N ILE A 43 10.29 2.58 -9.81
CA ILE A 43 9.55 1.31 -9.69
C ILE A 43 8.28 1.36 -10.54
N TRP A 44 7.48 2.43 -10.41
CA TRP A 44 6.24 2.58 -11.16
C TRP A 44 6.50 2.55 -12.67
N ASN A 45 7.45 3.35 -13.14
CA ASN A 45 7.75 3.49 -14.57
C ASN A 45 8.30 2.19 -15.20
N GLN A 46 8.92 1.31 -14.42
CA GLN A 46 9.47 0.05 -14.92
C GLN A 46 8.51 -1.15 -14.74
N LEU A 47 7.74 -1.19 -13.64
CA LEU A 47 7.02 -2.38 -13.22
C LEU A 47 5.50 -2.27 -13.32
N ALA A 48 4.93 -1.07 -13.36
CA ALA A 48 3.47 -0.90 -13.34
C ALA A 48 2.78 -1.58 -14.53
N SER A 49 3.36 -1.50 -15.73
CA SER A 49 2.78 -2.15 -16.93
C SER A 49 2.83 -3.68 -16.86
N ILE A 50 3.79 -4.25 -16.13
CA ILE A 50 3.99 -5.70 -16.01
C ILE A 50 3.06 -6.27 -14.92
N HIS A 51 2.95 -5.59 -13.79
CA HIS A 51 2.26 -6.10 -12.60
C HIS A 51 0.87 -5.52 -12.39
N LEU A 52 0.56 -4.36 -12.96
CA LEU A 52 -0.73 -3.67 -12.86
C LEU A 52 -1.27 -3.31 -14.26
N PRO A 53 -1.39 -4.28 -15.19
CA PRO A 53 -1.97 -4.01 -16.49
C PRO A 53 -3.44 -3.59 -16.35
N VAL A 54 -3.90 -2.68 -17.20
CA VAL A 54 -5.32 -2.30 -17.24
C VAL A 54 -6.14 -3.55 -17.61
N PRO A 55 -7.04 -4.04 -16.74
CA PRO A 55 -7.82 -5.22 -17.05
C PRO A 55 -8.81 -4.93 -18.18
N ASN A 56 -8.99 -5.90 -19.08
CA ASN A 56 -10.05 -5.87 -20.06
C ASN A 56 -11.31 -6.59 -19.52
N GLN A 57 -12.38 -6.60 -20.31
CA GLN A 57 -13.64 -7.21 -19.91
C GLN A 57 -13.50 -8.72 -19.65
N GLU A 58 -12.74 -9.45 -20.46
CA GLU A 58 -12.50 -10.87 -20.24
C GLU A 58 -11.82 -11.10 -18.89
N ARG A 59 -10.79 -10.30 -18.58
CA ARG A 59 -10.05 -10.42 -17.32
C ARG A 59 -10.94 -10.15 -16.10
N PHE A 60 -11.87 -9.21 -16.19
CA PHE A 60 -12.83 -8.98 -15.10
C PHE A 60 -13.77 -10.18 -14.88
N VAL A 61 -14.21 -10.82 -15.96
CA VAL A 61 -15.04 -12.03 -15.87
C VAL A 61 -14.26 -13.15 -15.18
N GLU A 62 -13.01 -13.38 -15.59
CA GLU A 62 -12.12 -14.37 -14.97
C GLU A 62 -11.92 -14.11 -13.48
N ILE A 63 -11.52 -12.89 -13.11
CA ILE A 63 -11.30 -12.53 -11.69
C ILE A 63 -12.59 -12.75 -10.89
N SER A 64 -13.75 -12.36 -11.42
CA SER A 64 -15.03 -12.56 -10.72
C SER A 64 -15.40 -14.02 -10.49
N ALA A 65 -15.00 -14.92 -11.41
CA ALA A 65 -15.17 -16.35 -11.26
C ALA A 65 -14.21 -16.90 -10.19
N GLU A 66 -12.93 -16.51 -10.24
CA GLU A 66 -11.93 -16.88 -9.22
C GLU A 66 -12.39 -16.49 -7.82
N PHE A 67 -12.89 -15.25 -7.64
CA PHE A 67 -13.39 -14.80 -6.34
C PHE A 67 -14.61 -15.58 -5.86
N LYS A 68 -15.51 -15.94 -6.77
CA LYS A 68 -16.67 -16.76 -6.46
C LYS A 68 -16.27 -18.17 -6.05
N ASP A 69 -15.32 -18.78 -6.75
CA ASP A 69 -14.91 -20.17 -6.50
C ASP A 69 -14.12 -20.30 -5.19
N MET A 70 -13.27 -19.32 -4.88
CA MET A 70 -12.44 -19.34 -3.67
C MET A 70 -13.17 -18.87 -2.41
N TRP A 71 -14.03 -17.85 -2.51
CA TRP A 71 -14.63 -17.19 -1.34
C TRP A 71 -16.15 -17.06 -1.39
N ASN A 72 -16.82 -17.65 -2.38
CA ASN A 72 -18.27 -17.47 -2.62
C ASN A 72 -18.67 -15.99 -2.71
N PHE A 73 -17.80 -15.17 -3.29
CA PHE A 73 -17.98 -13.72 -3.41
C PHE A 73 -18.18 -13.32 -4.88
N PRO A 74 -19.41 -13.40 -5.42
CA PRO A 74 -19.67 -13.18 -6.84
C PRO A 74 -19.50 -11.71 -7.25
N ASN A 75 -19.18 -11.49 -8.53
CA ASN A 75 -19.00 -10.16 -9.14
C ASN A 75 -17.86 -9.32 -8.54
N CYS A 76 -16.94 -9.95 -7.82
CA CYS A 76 -15.77 -9.27 -7.26
C CYS A 76 -14.63 -9.25 -8.26
N VAL A 77 -14.22 -8.05 -8.67
CA VAL A 77 -13.18 -7.85 -9.69
C VAL A 77 -11.81 -7.48 -9.10
N GLY A 78 -11.69 -7.53 -7.77
CA GLY A 78 -10.47 -7.22 -7.06
C GLY A 78 -10.71 -6.90 -5.60
N CYS A 79 -9.64 -6.93 -4.82
CA CYS A 79 -9.64 -6.55 -3.42
C CYS A 79 -8.51 -5.56 -3.14
N ILE A 80 -8.75 -4.60 -2.26
CA ILE A 80 -7.72 -3.72 -1.73
C ILE A 80 -7.40 -4.24 -0.33
N ASP A 81 -6.16 -4.69 -0.12
CA ASP A 81 -5.73 -5.11 1.20
C ASP A 81 -5.60 -3.89 2.14
N GLY A 82 -6.46 -3.86 3.16
CA GLY A 82 -6.35 -3.04 4.36
C GLY A 82 -6.09 -1.53 4.22
N LYS A 83 -7.08 -0.73 3.82
CA LYS A 83 -7.06 0.71 4.13
C LYS A 83 -7.57 0.94 5.56
N HIS A 84 -6.72 1.45 6.46
CA HIS A 84 -7.18 1.94 7.77
C HIS A 84 -7.97 3.24 7.59
N VAL A 85 -9.29 3.14 7.42
CA VAL A 85 -10.18 4.31 7.34
C VAL A 85 -10.57 4.72 8.76
N ARG A 86 -10.31 5.99 9.11
CA ARG A 86 -10.83 6.57 10.37
C ARG A 86 -12.35 6.64 10.29
N ILE A 87 -13.03 5.96 11.20
CA ILE A 87 -14.49 6.03 11.34
C ILE A 87 -14.84 6.69 12.67
N LYS A 88 -15.86 7.56 12.65
CA LYS A 88 -16.44 8.08 13.89
C LYS A 88 -17.28 6.98 14.52
N ALA A 89 -16.98 6.62 15.77
CA ALA A 89 -17.74 5.62 16.50
C ALA A 89 -19.24 5.98 16.53
N PRO A 90 -20.14 5.06 16.12
CA PRO A 90 -21.57 5.29 16.21
C PRO A 90 -22.01 5.46 17.67
N ARG A 91 -23.06 6.27 17.89
CA ARG A 91 -23.62 6.50 19.24
C ARG A 91 -24.05 5.17 19.88
N LYS A 92 -23.74 5.01 21.17
CA LYS A 92 -24.07 3.85 22.03
C LYS A 92 -23.31 2.55 21.76
N ASN A 93 -22.20 2.58 21.03
CA ASN A 93 -21.46 1.35 20.70
C ASN A 93 -20.23 1.05 21.59
N GLY A 94 -20.09 1.73 22.74
CA GLY A 94 -19.07 1.42 23.74
C GLY A 94 -17.65 1.26 23.17
N THR A 95 -16.98 0.17 23.57
CA THR A 95 -15.60 -0.18 23.17
C THR A 95 -15.50 -0.86 21.81
N MET A 96 -16.62 -1.20 21.16
CA MET A 96 -16.64 -1.96 19.89
C MET A 96 -15.99 -1.20 18.72
N PHE A 97 -15.83 0.11 18.85
CA PHE A 97 -15.20 0.98 17.85
C PHE A 97 -13.97 1.70 18.43
N TYR A 98 -13.42 1.21 19.55
CA TYR A 98 -12.24 1.80 20.16
C TYR A 98 -10.99 1.45 19.35
N ASN A 99 -10.30 2.48 18.86
CA ASN A 99 -9.07 2.32 18.11
C ASN A 99 -7.86 2.41 19.04
N TYR A 100 -7.22 1.26 19.31
CA TYR A 100 -6.02 1.17 20.16
C TYR A 100 -4.78 1.86 19.58
N LYS A 101 -4.78 2.19 18.28
CA LYS A 101 -3.73 2.98 17.65
C LYS A 101 -3.95 4.49 17.81
N HIS A 102 -4.97 4.89 18.58
CA HIS A 102 -5.33 6.29 18.87
C HIS A 102 -5.43 7.18 17.62
N PHE A 103 -5.98 6.64 16.53
CA PHE A 103 -6.30 7.42 15.33
C PHE A 103 -7.49 8.37 15.54
#